data_AF-A0A495X0W2-F1
#
_entry.id   AF-A0A495X0W2-F1
#
_cell.length_a   1.000
_cell.length_b   1.000
_cell.length_c   1.000
_cell.angle_alpha   90.00
_cell.angle_beta   90.00
_cell.angle_gamma   90.00
#
_symmetry.space_group_name_H-M   'P 1'
#
loop_
_entity.id
_entity.type
_entity.pdbx_description
1 polymer ?
#
loop_
_entity_poly.entity_id
_entity_poly.type
_entity_poly.pdbx_seq_one_letter_code
_entity_poly.pdbx_strand_id
1 'polypeptide(L)'
;MAPVSGEIRRSDADLEAWVRPGEVERAAGESPVERFRRWWRSRFRYAGIQYWLVTEGYVVVLVFAGLYVVNGLLLGWTHAYEVSALIASPWDVPAGVEAPSWSWVPALLLSIAGWLVVTGFAGAVAGYMVLNATTNRRGLKGSRVGPLPSGEIPRLADLQYSRHGHDVPPYFALRFALRHDSDWRRAQDHWERLVARFLHTDAFDRGDGNDGVMRQAVTYTSYFLHGLSGRCPECLMAKTGSEDADAVG
;
A
#
# COMPACT_ATOMS: atom_id res chain seq x y z
N MET A 1 45.06 4.32 -31.40
CA MET A 1 43.76 3.63 -31.48
C MET A 1 43.83 2.43 -30.58
N ALA A 2 43.19 2.49 -29.41
CA ALA A 2 43.03 1.34 -28.51
C ALA A 2 41.58 0.84 -28.63
N PRO A 3 41.33 -0.47 -28.75
CA PRO A 3 39.96 -0.98 -28.69
C PRO A 3 39.54 -1.07 -27.21
N VAL A 4 38.52 -0.31 -26.85
CA VAL A 4 37.85 -0.35 -25.54
C VAL A 4 36.51 -1.07 -25.71
N SER A 5 36.22 -1.94 -24.73
CA SER A 5 34.92 -2.55 -24.43
C SER A 5 34.54 -3.81 -25.22
N GLY A 6 35.03 -4.95 -24.73
CA GLY A 6 34.34 -6.22 -24.88
C GLY A 6 33.07 -6.20 -24.02
N GLU A 7 31.97 -5.73 -24.61
CA GLU A 7 30.65 -5.77 -24.02
C GLU A 7 30.25 -7.24 -23.87
N ILE A 8 30.11 -7.70 -22.62
CA ILE A 8 29.70 -9.06 -22.27
C ILE A 8 28.23 -9.23 -22.69
N ARG A 9 28.02 -9.52 -23.97
CA ARG A 9 26.76 -10.02 -24.50
C ARG A 9 26.66 -11.49 -24.12
N ARG A 10 26.38 -11.79 -22.85
CA ARG A 10 25.98 -13.15 -22.42
C ARG A 10 24.83 -13.58 -23.31
N SER A 11 24.96 -14.74 -23.94
CA SER A 11 23.89 -15.24 -24.80
C SER A 11 22.67 -15.57 -23.94
N ASP A 12 21.45 -15.44 -24.48
CA ASP A 12 20.23 -15.72 -23.73
C ASP A 12 20.19 -17.18 -23.22
N ALA A 13 20.87 -18.10 -23.91
CA ALA A 13 21.09 -19.48 -23.48
C ALA A 13 21.95 -19.61 -22.22
N ASP A 14 22.94 -18.71 -22.02
CA ASP A 14 23.73 -18.68 -20.79
C ASP A 14 22.92 -18.14 -19.61
N LEU A 15 21.94 -17.25 -19.85
CA LEU A 15 21.08 -16.71 -18.80
C LEU A 15 20.12 -17.78 -18.25
N GLU A 16 19.59 -18.65 -19.10
CA GLU A 16 18.75 -19.78 -18.68
C GLU A 16 19.53 -20.83 -17.88
N ALA A 17 20.82 -21.07 -18.22
CA ALA A 17 21.65 -22.06 -17.55
C ALA A 17 22.10 -21.65 -16.13
N TRP A 18 22.18 -20.34 -15.84
CA TRP A 18 22.65 -19.82 -14.55
C TRP A 18 21.58 -19.79 -13.44
N VAL A 19 20.30 -19.86 -13.81
CA VAL A 19 19.20 -19.75 -12.86
C VAL A 19 18.69 -21.14 -12.53
N ARG A 20 18.98 -21.62 -11.32
CA ARG A 20 18.42 -22.88 -10.87
C ARG A 20 16.90 -22.72 -10.76
N PRO A 21 16.07 -23.53 -11.46
CA PRO A 21 14.62 -23.37 -11.45
C PRO A 21 14.01 -23.36 -10.03
N GLY A 22 14.64 -24.07 -9.08
CA GLY A 22 14.24 -24.06 -7.67
C GLY A 22 14.47 -22.75 -6.91
N GLU A 23 15.29 -21.80 -7.40
CA GLU A 23 15.42 -20.47 -6.79
C GLU A 23 14.25 -19.56 -7.18
N VAL A 24 13.75 -19.68 -8.41
CA VAL A 24 12.55 -18.98 -8.89
C VAL A 24 11.30 -19.52 -8.20
N GLU A 25 11.19 -20.84 -8.00
CA GLU A 25 10.07 -21.46 -7.28
C GLU A 25 10.06 -21.10 -5.78
N ARG A 26 11.23 -21.02 -5.12
CA ARG A 26 11.31 -20.54 -3.73
C ARG A 26 10.99 -19.05 -3.61
N ALA A 27 11.27 -18.24 -4.63
CA ALA A 27 10.84 -16.85 -4.69
C ALA A 27 9.33 -16.70 -4.99
N ALA A 28 8.70 -17.69 -5.64
CA ALA A 28 7.26 -17.70 -5.93
C ALA A 28 6.41 -18.02 -4.68
N GLY A 29 6.95 -18.78 -3.74
CA GLY A 29 6.33 -19.09 -2.45
C GLY A 29 6.36 -17.90 -1.48
N GLU A 30 5.44 -16.95 -1.62
CA GLU A 30 5.28 -15.87 -0.62
C GLU A 30 4.81 -16.47 0.71
N SER A 31 5.53 -16.16 1.78
CA SER A 31 5.01 -16.43 3.13
C SER A 31 3.74 -15.60 3.38
N PRO A 32 2.81 -16.08 4.23
CA PRO A 32 1.61 -15.31 4.57
C PRO A 32 1.92 -13.91 5.12
N VAL A 33 3.07 -13.78 5.81
CA VAL A 33 3.57 -12.53 6.38
C VAL A 33 4.06 -11.58 5.29
N GLU A 34 4.75 -12.06 4.27
CA GLU A 34 5.17 -11.24 3.12
C GLU A 34 3.96 -10.79 2.30
N ARG A 35 3.00 -11.69 2.08
CA ARG A 35 1.73 -11.37 1.42
C ARG A 35 0.95 -10.32 2.20
N PHE A 36 0.84 -10.48 3.51
CA PHE A 36 0.23 -9.48 4.38
C PHE A 36 0.98 -8.16 4.35
N ARG A 37 2.32 -8.16 4.43
CA ARG A 37 3.14 -6.94 4.38
C ARG A 37 3.03 -6.23 3.03
N ARG A 38 2.92 -6.97 1.93
CA ARG A 38 2.76 -6.43 0.58
C ARG A 38 1.36 -5.86 0.39
N TRP A 39 0.34 -6.60 0.82
CA TRP A 39 -1.05 -6.12 0.88
C TRP A 39 -1.19 -4.89 1.80
N TRP A 40 -0.47 -4.88 2.92
CA TRP A 40 -0.42 -3.75 3.83
C TRP A 40 0.19 -2.55 3.12
N ARG A 41 1.36 -2.69 2.49
CA ARG A 41 2.03 -1.63 1.70
C ARG A 41 1.21 -1.15 0.49
N SER A 42 0.46 -2.03 -0.17
CA SER A 42 -0.45 -1.62 -1.25
C SER A 42 -1.63 -0.81 -0.70
N ARG A 43 -2.06 -1.08 0.55
CA ARG A 43 -3.02 -0.24 1.28
C ARG A 43 -2.49 1.16 1.64
N PHE A 44 -1.18 1.35 1.83
CA PHE A 44 -0.61 2.70 2.00
C PHE A 44 -0.58 3.51 0.69
N ARG A 45 -1.00 2.94 -0.46
CA ARG A 45 -1.10 3.67 -1.74
C ARG A 45 -2.44 4.35 -1.96
N TYR A 46 -3.42 4.11 -1.09
CA TYR A 46 -4.62 4.94 -1.05
C TYR A 46 -4.19 6.31 -0.50
N ALA A 47 -4.42 7.38 -1.25
CA ALA A 47 -4.28 8.75 -0.76
C ALA A 47 -5.67 9.27 -0.35
N GLY A 48 -5.76 10.01 0.74
CA GLY A 48 -7.00 10.64 1.19
C GLY A 48 -7.80 9.79 2.19
N ILE A 49 -9.12 9.77 2.05
CA ILE A 49 -10.01 9.29 3.12
C ILE A 49 -9.95 7.79 3.39
N GLN A 50 -9.68 6.99 2.35
CA GLN A 50 -9.57 5.53 2.47
C GLN A 50 -8.33 5.14 3.27
N TYR A 51 -7.24 5.88 3.15
CA TYR A 51 -6.05 5.74 3.98
C TYR A 51 -6.41 5.97 5.45
N TRP A 52 -6.97 7.15 5.74
CA TRP A 52 -7.34 7.54 7.10
C TRP A 52 -8.30 6.54 7.75
N LEU A 53 -9.30 6.05 7.02
CA LEU A 53 -10.28 5.08 7.52
C LEU A 53 -9.63 3.72 7.85
N VAL A 54 -8.64 3.30 7.05
CA VAL A 54 -7.96 2.02 7.23
C VAL A 54 -6.87 2.07 8.30
N THR A 55 -6.11 3.15 8.40
CA THR A 55 -4.99 3.27 9.35
C THR A 55 -5.43 3.83 10.69
N GLU A 56 -6.12 4.98 10.70
CA GLU A 56 -6.54 5.67 11.93
C GLU A 56 -7.91 5.18 12.41
N GLY A 57 -8.85 4.96 11.48
CA GLY A 57 -10.19 4.51 11.81
C GLY A 57 -10.20 3.15 12.53
N TYR A 58 -9.30 2.23 12.17
CA TYR A 58 -9.19 0.94 12.85
C TYR A 58 -8.72 1.08 14.30
N VAL A 59 -7.78 1.98 14.59
CA VAL A 59 -7.32 2.24 15.96
C VAL A 59 -8.47 2.82 16.79
N VAL A 60 -9.21 3.78 16.23
CA VAL A 60 -10.39 4.37 16.90
C VAL A 60 -11.46 3.32 17.17
N VAL A 61 -11.77 2.46 16.19
CA VAL A 61 -12.74 1.36 16.35
C VAL A 61 -12.28 0.36 17.40
N LEU A 62 -10.99 0.00 17.44
CA LEU A 62 -10.45 -0.90 18.46
C LEU A 62 -10.55 -0.30 19.87
N VAL A 63 -10.19 0.98 20.02
CA VAL A 63 -10.30 1.67 21.31
C VAL A 63 -11.76 1.75 21.75
N PHE A 64 -12.67 2.08 20.84
CA PHE A 64 -14.11 2.12 21.11
C PHE A 64 -14.66 0.74 21.50
N ALA A 65 -14.27 -0.32 20.77
CA ALA A 65 -14.67 -1.69 21.08
C ALA A 65 -14.15 -2.14 22.45
N GLY A 66 -12.91 -1.79 22.79
CA GLY A 66 -12.34 -2.05 24.13
C GLY A 66 -13.12 -1.34 25.23
N LEU A 67 -13.43 -0.06 25.05
CA LEU A 67 -14.28 0.72 25.96
C LEU A 67 -15.66 0.09 26.11
N TYR A 68 -16.28 -0.36 25.02
CA TYR A 68 -17.59 -1.01 25.03
C TYR A 68 -17.57 -2.32 25.81
N VAL A 69 -16.56 -3.17 25.60
CA VAL A 69 -16.40 -4.44 26.32
C VAL A 69 -16.20 -4.20 27.82
N VAL A 70 -15.32 -3.26 28.19
CA VAL A 70 -15.08 -2.92 29.61
C VAL A 70 -16.37 -2.43 30.27
N ASN A 71 -17.12 -1.54 29.61
CA ASN A 71 -18.40 -1.07 30.14
C ASN A 71 -19.45 -2.19 30.20
N GLY A 72 -19.52 -3.07 29.19
CA GLY A 72 -20.44 -4.20 29.18
C GLY A 72 -20.18 -5.18 30.33
N LEU A 73 -18.91 -5.39 30.69
CA LEU A 73 -18.52 -6.22 31.84
C LEU A 73 -18.79 -5.54 33.19
N LEU A 74 -18.65 -4.22 33.30
CA LEU A 74 -18.82 -3.49 34.55
C LEU A 74 -20.28 -3.09 34.84
N LEU A 75 -21.04 -2.69 33.82
CA LEU A 75 -22.36 -2.06 33.94
C LEU A 75 -23.49 -2.90 33.33
N GLY A 76 -23.15 -3.96 32.61
CA GLY A 76 -24.07 -4.75 31.81
C GLY A 76 -24.14 -4.27 30.36
N TRP A 77 -24.31 -5.22 29.44
CA TRP A 77 -24.33 -4.98 28.00
C TRP A 77 -25.45 -4.05 27.54
N THR A 78 -26.61 -4.09 28.19
CA THR A 78 -27.76 -3.23 27.87
C THR A 78 -27.42 -1.76 28.14
N HIS A 79 -26.89 -1.43 29.32
CA HIS A 79 -26.52 -0.06 29.65
C HIS A 79 -25.33 0.43 28.84
N ALA A 80 -24.33 -0.42 28.58
CA ALA A 80 -23.23 -0.07 27.69
C ALA A 80 -23.74 0.30 26.29
N TYR A 81 -24.70 -0.46 25.75
CA TYR A 81 -25.37 -0.14 24.50
C TYR A 81 -26.12 1.18 24.56
N GLU A 82 -27.01 1.37 25.54
CA GLU A 82 -27.83 2.58 25.69
C GLU A 82 -26.98 3.85 25.84
N VAL A 83 -25.89 3.81 26.61
CA VAL A 83 -24.95 4.92 26.77
C VAL A 83 -24.17 5.17 25.49
N SER A 84 -23.70 4.12 24.80
CA SER A 84 -22.97 4.27 23.52
C SER A 84 -23.86 4.81 22.38
N ALA A 85 -25.15 4.47 22.41
CA ALA A 85 -26.16 4.94 21.48
C ALA A 85 -26.73 6.32 21.86
N LEU A 86 -26.27 6.91 22.97
CA LEU A 86 -26.74 8.19 23.51
C LEU A 86 -28.25 8.19 23.84
N ILE A 87 -28.82 7.03 24.14
CA ILE A 87 -30.22 6.87 24.57
C ILE A 87 -30.33 7.19 26.07
N ALA A 88 -29.37 6.72 26.86
CA ALA A 88 -29.28 6.96 28.28
C ALA A 88 -28.12 7.91 28.60
N SER A 89 -28.31 8.77 29.61
CA SER A 89 -27.24 9.57 30.17
C SER A 89 -26.25 8.67 30.92
N PRO A 90 -24.94 8.91 30.83
CA PRO A 90 -23.96 8.19 31.65
C PRO A 90 -24.16 8.41 33.17
N TRP A 91 -24.95 9.41 33.56
CA TRP A 91 -25.31 9.69 34.95
C TRP A 91 -26.52 8.89 35.45
N ASP A 92 -27.35 8.36 34.55
CA ASP A 92 -28.56 7.62 34.88
C ASP A 92 -28.30 6.12 35.02
N VAL A 93 -27.05 5.68 34.89
CA VAL A 93 -26.69 4.28 35.04
C VAL A 93 -26.90 3.91 36.52
N PRO A 94 -27.82 2.99 36.83
CA PRO A 94 -28.11 2.65 38.21
C PRO A 94 -26.83 2.11 38.84
N ALA A 95 -26.30 2.86 39.81
CA ALA A 95 -25.25 2.38 40.68
C ALA A 95 -25.84 1.22 41.47
N GLY A 96 -25.70 0.01 40.93
CA GLY A 96 -26.04 -1.21 41.67
C GLY A 96 -25.33 -1.19 43.02
N VAL A 97 -25.88 -1.91 43.99
CA VAL A 97 -25.40 -1.92 45.39
C VAL A 97 -23.92 -2.34 45.52
N GLU A 98 -23.34 -2.92 44.48
CA GLU A 98 -21.94 -3.35 44.39
C GLU A 98 -21.06 -2.54 43.41
N ALA A 99 -21.62 -1.54 42.72
CA ALA A 99 -20.87 -0.77 41.73
C ALA A 99 -19.92 0.21 42.44
N PRO A 100 -18.61 0.20 42.12
CA PRO A 100 -17.66 1.15 42.67
C PRO A 100 -18.09 2.60 42.36
N SER A 101 -17.88 3.54 43.28
CA SER A 101 -18.26 4.96 43.13
C SER A 101 -17.64 5.69 41.93
N TRP A 102 -16.72 5.05 41.21
CA TRP A 102 -16.05 5.55 40.00
C TRP A 102 -16.59 4.93 38.69
N SER A 103 -17.65 4.13 38.75
CA SER A 103 -18.26 3.44 37.60
C SER A 103 -18.84 4.38 36.52
N TRP A 104 -19.13 5.63 36.88
CA TRP A 104 -19.58 6.67 35.94
C TRP A 104 -18.47 7.14 34.98
N VAL A 105 -17.19 7.00 35.36
CA VAL A 105 -16.04 7.41 34.52
C VAL A 105 -15.97 6.64 33.21
N PRO A 106 -15.95 5.29 33.19
CA PRO A 106 -15.93 4.54 31.93
C PRO A 106 -17.19 4.75 31.09
N ALA A 107 -18.36 4.97 31.72
CA ALA A 107 -19.60 5.30 31.01
C ALA A 107 -19.52 6.66 30.31
N LEU A 108 -18.97 7.66 30.97
CA LEU A 108 -18.73 8.99 30.40
C LEU A 108 -17.79 8.93 29.20
N LEU A 109 -16.67 8.19 29.34
CA LEU A 109 -15.72 8.00 28.23
C LEU A 109 -16.37 7.30 27.04
N LEU A 110 -17.21 6.29 27.28
CA LEU A 110 -17.95 5.60 26.22
C LEU A 110 -18.95 6.53 25.53
N SER A 111 -19.66 7.37 26.29
CA SER A 111 -20.60 8.37 25.75
C SER A 111 -19.88 9.40 24.85
N ILE A 112 -18.76 9.95 25.33
CA ILE A 112 -17.92 10.87 24.54
C ILE A 112 -17.41 10.17 23.27
N ALA A 113 -16.96 8.93 23.40
CA ALA A 113 -16.44 8.16 22.27
C ALA A 113 -17.56 7.87 21.24
N GLY A 114 -18.78 7.55 21.67
CA GLY A 114 -19.94 7.38 20.78
C GLY A 114 -20.23 8.64 19.98
N TRP A 115 -20.18 9.80 20.62
CA TRP A 115 -20.38 11.09 19.96
C TRP A 115 -19.26 11.42 18.95
N LEU A 116 -18.01 11.14 19.31
CA LEU A 116 -16.85 11.31 18.42
C LEU A 116 -16.89 10.38 17.22
N VAL A 117 -17.36 9.14 17.37
CA VAL A 117 -17.52 8.20 16.25
C VAL A 117 -18.56 8.73 15.26
N VAL A 118 -19.71 9.21 15.74
CA VAL A 118 -20.77 9.75 14.88
C VAL A 118 -20.28 10.99 14.12
N THR A 119 -19.65 11.94 14.82
CA THR A 119 -19.15 13.17 14.20
C THR A 119 -17.96 12.93 13.27
N GLY A 120 -17.05 12.03 13.65
CA GLY A 120 -15.94 11.58 12.80
C GLY A 120 -16.43 10.93 11.52
N PHE A 121 -17.42 10.05 11.61
CA PHE A 121 -18.00 9.39 10.43
C PHE A 121 -18.76 10.38 9.55
N ALA A 122 -19.60 11.25 10.12
CA ALA A 122 -20.33 12.27 9.37
C ALA A 122 -19.37 13.25 8.67
N GLY A 123 -18.33 13.71 9.38
CA GLY A 123 -17.29 14.56 8.81
C GLY A 123 -16.51 13.87 7.69
N ALA A 124 -16.20 12.58 7.86
CA ALA A 124 -15.54 11.80 6.82
C ALA A 124 -16.42 11.64 5.57
N VAL A 125 -17.70 11.29 5.72
CA VAL A 125 -18.64 11.15 4.59
C VAL A 125 -18.85 12.50 3.90
N ALA A 126 -19.04 13.58 4.65
CA ALA A 126 -19.19 14.92 4.10
C ALA A 126 -17.93 15.35 3.33
N GLY A 127 -16.74 15.13 3.90
CA GLY A 127 -15.45 15.38 3.24
C GLY A 127 -15.30 14.59 1.95
N TYR A 128 -15.66 13.31 1.96
CA TYR A 128 -15.67 12.47 0.75
C TYR A 128 -16.62 13.01 -0.32
N MET A 129 -17.85 13.40 0.04
CA MET A 129 -18.81 13.96 -0.90
C MET A 129 -18.33 15.28 -1.51
N VAL A 130 -17.72 16.16 -0.71
CA VAL A 130 -17.15 17.42 -1.20
C VAL A 130 -15.95 17.18 -2.11
N LEU A 131 -15.05 16.26 -1.74
CA LEU A 131 -13.94 15.84 -2.59
C LEU A 131 -14.45 15.27 -3.92
N ASN A 132 -15.46 14.40 -3.89
CA ASN A 132 -16.01 13.79 -5.09
C ASN A 132 -16.78 14.81 -5.97
N ALA A 133 -17.47 15.78 -5.36
CA ALA A 133 -18.13 16.86 -6.08
C ALA A 133 -17.14 17.84 -6.73
N THR A 134 -16.02 18.13 -6.04
CA THR A 134 -14.99 19.05 -6.53
C THR A 134 -14.07 18.42 -7.58
N THR A 135 -13.74 17.13 -7.46
CA THR A 135 -13.02 16.38 -8.51
C THR A 135 -13.86 16.31 -9.79
N ASN A 136 -15.18 16.12 -9.67
CA ASN A 136 -16.07 16.07 -10.82
C ASN A 136 -16.21 17.45 -11.52
N ARG A 137 -16.21 18.57 -10.78
CA ARG A 137 -16.23 19.93 -11.36
C ARG A 137 -14.90 20.35 -12.01
N ARG A 138 -13.75 19.84 -11.53
CA ARG A 138 -12.43 20.13 -12.11
C ARG A 138 -12.07 19.27 -13.33
N GLY A 139 -12.94 18.33 -13.70
CA GLY A 139 -12.78 17.47 -14.88
C GLY A 139 -12.67 18.17 -16.24
N LEU A 140 -12.93 19.49 -16.31
CA LEU A 140 -12.87 20.28 -17.54
C LEU A 140 -11.52 20.95 -17.86
N LYS A 141 -10.50 20.91 -16.98
CA LYS A 141 -9.18 21.50 -17.30
C LYS A 141 -8.01 20.75 -16.65
N GLY A 142 -7.42 19.82 -17.41
CA GLY A 142 -5.97 19.77 -17.64
C GLY A 142 -4.98 19.30 -16.58
N SER A 143 -5.38 18.92 -15.36
CA SER A 143 -4.39 18.41 -14.38
C SER A 143 -5.03 17.37 -13.45
N ARG A 144 -4.90 16.08 -13.80
CA ARG A 144 -5.47 14.96 -13.06
C ARG A 144 -4.37 14.03 -12.56
N VAL A 145 -3.85 14.27 -11.36
CA VAL A 145 -3.30 13.17 -10.56
C VAL A 145 -4.52 12.48 -9.91
N GLY A 146 -5.16 11.58 -10.65
CA GLY A 146 -6.26 10.77 -10.13
C GLY A 146 -5.79 9.75 -9.09
N PRO A 147 -6.70 9.16 -8.30
CA PRO A 147 -6.36 8.03 -7.43
C PRO A 147 -5.72 6.91 -8.26
N LEU A 148 -4.64 6.31 -7.73
CA LEU A 148 -3.88 5.26 -8.40
C LEU A 148 -4.80 4.09 -8.80
N PRO A 149 -4.58 3.47 -9.97
CA PRO A 149 -5.33 2.27 -10.35
C PRO A 149 -5.14 1.18 -9.29
N SER A 150 -6.26 0.64 -8.81
CA SER A 150 -6.36 -0.23 -7.64
C SER A 150 -5.89 -1.68 -7.85
N GLY A 151 -4.99 -1.91 -8.82
CA GLY A 151 -4.44 -3.22 -9.13
C GLY A 151 -3.19 -3.54 -8.30
N GLU A 152 -3.03 -4.81 -7.92
CA GLU A 152 -1.75 -5.28 -7.38
C GLU A 152 -0.70 -5.24 -8.50
N ILE A 153 0.42 -4.54 -8.28
CA ILE A 153 1.52 -4.52 -9.26
C ILE A 153 2.00 -5.98 -9.43
N PRO A 154 2.11 -6.51 -10.66
CA PRO A 154 2.48 -7.90 -10.88
C PRO A 154 3.87 -8.21 -10.30
N ARG A 155 4.05 -9.44 -9.82
CA ARG A 155 5.35 -9.88 -9.31
C ARG A 155 6.32 -9.99 -10.47
N LEU A 156 7.56 -9.59 -10.20
CA LEU A 156 8.65 -9.69 -11.15
C LEU A 156 8.88 -11.14 -11.59
N ALA A 157 8.78 -12.11 -10.66
CA ALA A 157 8.92 -13.53 -10.99
C ALA A 157 7.81 -14.02 -11.95
N ASP A 158 6.60 -13.50 -11.83
CA ASP A 158 5.48 -13.88 -12.71
C ASP A 158 5.69 -13.33 -14.13
N LEU A 159 6.37 -12.19 -14.27
CA LEU A 159 6.74 -11.59 -15.56
C LEU A 159 7.80 -12.40 -16.32
N GLN A 160 8.36 -13.46 -15.73
CA GLN A 160 9.25 -14.38 -16.45
C GLN A 160 8.48 -15.35 -17.36
N TYR A 161 7.22 -15.66 -17.03
CA TYR A 161 6.45 -16.69 -17.72
C TYR A 161 5.54 -16.09 -18.79
N SER A 162 5.54 -16.66 -20.00
CA SER A 162 4.79 -16.16 -21.17
C SER A 162 3.27 -15.96 -20.98
N ARG A 163 2.68 -16.40 -19.86
CA ARG A 163 1.26 -16.23 -19.50
C ARG A 163 1.00 -15.09 -18.51
N HIS A 164 1.79 -14.02 -18.51
CA HIS A 164 1.58 -12.87 -17.62
C HIS A 164 0.61 -11.80 -18.16
N GLY A 165 0.19 -11.85 -19.44
CA GLY A 165 -0.81 -10.91 -19.98
C GLY A 165 -0.33 -9.45 -20.11
N HIS A 166 0.98 -9.24 -20.06
CA HIS A 166 1.66 -7.96 -20.24
C HIS A 166 2.60 -8.07 -21.44
N ASP A 167 2.86 -6.98 -22.16
CA ASP A 167 3.90 -6.95 -23.19
C ASP A 167 5.21 -6.51 -22.50
N VAL A 168 6.12 -7.46 -22.29
CA VAL A 168 7.37 -7.27 -21.55
C VAL A 168 8.51 -7.89 -22.36
N PRO A 169 9.69 -7.25 -22.41
CA PRO A 169 10.83 -7.81 -23.13
C PRO A 169 11.21 -9.22 -22.63
N PRO A 170 11.66 -10.11 -23.52
CA PRO A 170 12.07 -11.45 -23.14
C PRO A 170 13.20 -11.39 -22.10
N TYR A 171 13.12 -12.28 -21.10
CA TYR A 171 14.07 -12.38 -19.98
C TYR A 171 14.22 -11.11 -19.14
N PHE A 172 13.28 -10.15 -19.22
CA PHE A 172 13.34 -8.90 -18.47
C PHE A 172 13.47 -9.15 -16.96
N ALA A 173 12.58 -9.97 -16.39
CA ALA A 173 12.56 -10.27 -14.96
C ALA A 173 13.91 -10.78 -14.46
N LEU A 174 14.47 -11.73 -15.20
CA LEU A 174 15.77 -12.31 -14.89
C LEU A 174 16.91 -11.28 -14.99
N ARG A 175 16.99 -10.55 -16.11
CA ARG A 175 18.02 -9.50 -16.27
C ARG A 175 17.90 -8.44 -15.20
N PHE A 176 16.69 -8.10 -14.78
CA PHE A 176 16.44 -7.13 -13.72
C PHE A 176 16.89 -7.67 -12.35
N ALA A 177 16.61 -8.94 -12.03
CA ALA A 177 17.11 -9.59 -10.82
C ALA A 177 18.64 -9.67 -10.80
N LEU A 178 19.28 -9.97 -11.94
CA LEU A 178 20.74 -10.01 -12.06
C LEU A 178 21.41 -8.66 -11.76
N ARG A 179 20.74 -7.53 -12.04
CA ARG A 179 21.23 -6.19 -11.64
C ARG A 179 21.18 -5.93 -10.13
N HIS A 180 20.54 -6.82 -9.39
CA HIS A 180 20.44 -6.81 -7.92
C HIS A 180 21.18 -8.01 -7.32
N ASP A 181 22.23 -8.50 -8.00
CA ASP A 181 23.02 -9.66 -7.54
C ASP A 181 22.18 -10.93 -7.33
N SER A 182 21.11 -11.08 -8.11
CA SER A 182 20.10 -12.15 -7.98
C SER A 182 19.27 -12.10 -6.69
N ASP A 183 19.31 -10.99 -5.93
CA ASP A 183 18.39 -10.74 -4.83
C ASP A 183 17.00 -10.37 -5.37
N TRP A 184 16.18 -11.41 -5.55
CA TRP A 184 14.81 -11.29 -6.03
C TRP A 184 13.92 -10.45 -5.13
N ARG A 185 14.16 -10.42 -3.82
CA ARG A 185 13.37 -9.60 -2.89
C ARG A 185 13.65 -8.12 -3.10
N ARG A 186 14.93 -7.77 -3.16
CA ARG A 186 15.35 -6.39 -3.43
C ARG A 186 14.93 -5.94 -4.82
N ALA A 187 15.07 -6.81 -5.83
CA ALA A 187 14.61 -6.54 -7.18
C ALA A 187 13.09 -6.32 -7.23
N GLN A 188 12.28 -7.12 -6.52
CA GLN A 188 10.84 -6.94 -6.42
C GLN A 188 10.47 -5.58 -5.80
N ASP A 189 11.11 -5.20 -4.69
CA ASP A 189 10.84 -3.91 -4.04
C ASP A 189 11.19 -2.71 -4.94
N HIS A 190 12.28 -2.82 -5.70
CA HIS A 190 12.69 -1.78 -6.65
C HIS A 190 11.75 -1.72 -7.86
N TRP A 191 11.34 -2.88 -8.37
CA TRP A 191 10.35 -3.00 -9.44
C TRP A 191 9.03 -2.32 -9.05
N GLU A 192 8.49 -2.61 -7.87
CA GLU A 192 7.25 -2.01 -7.41
C GLU A 192 7.33 -0.49 -7.27
N ARG A 193 8.46 0.03 -6.75
CA ARG A 193 8.69 1.48 -6.64
C ARG A 193 8.73 2.16 -8.01
N LEU A 194 9.41 1.54 -8.98
CA LEU A 194 9.55 2.09 -10.32
C LEU A 194 8.21 2.10 -11.05
N VAL A 195 7.48 0.98 -11.04
CA VAL A 195 6.14 0.92 -11.65
C VAL A 195 5.19 1.92 -10.97
N ALA A 196 5.24 2.04 -9.64
CA ALA A 196 4.44 3.06 -8.93
C ALA A 196 4.77 4.49 -9.39
N ARG A 197 6.06 4.81 -9.59
CA ARG A 197 6.48 6.13 -10.12
C ARG A 197 5.95 6.37 -11.53
N PHE A 198 5.97 5.36 -12.40
CA PHE A 198 5.35 5.46 -13.72
C PHE A 198 3.84 5.67 -13.59
N LEU A 199 3.12 4.93 -12.75
CA LEU A 199 1.68 5.13 -12.51
C LEU A 199 1.31 6.57 -12.06
N HIS A 200 2.24 7.30 -11.46
CA HIS A 200 2.07 8.71 -11.09
C HIS A 200 2.28 9.70 -12.24
N THR A 201 2.81 9.25 -13.38
CA THR A 201 3.06 10.11 -14.54
C THR A 201 1.77 10.30 -15.33
N ASP A 202 1.46 11.53 -15.75
CA ASP A 202 0.25 11.86 -16.53
C ASP A 202 0.29 11.37 -18.00
N ALA A 203 1.24 10.51 -18.34
CA ALA A 203 1.44 9.98 -19.69
C ALA A 203 0.46 8.85 -20.06
N PHE A 204 -0.29 8.31 -19.10
CA PHE A 204 -1.17 7.16 -19.32
C PHE A 204 -2.61 7.59 -19.55
N ASP A 205 -3.24 7.03 -20.60
CA ASP A 205 -4.66 7.25 -20.85
C ASP A 205 -5.49 6.48 -19.83
N ARG A 206 -6.18 7.22 -18.96
CA ARG A 206 -7.04 6.65 -17.91
C ARG A 206 -8.41 6.20 -18.45
N GLY A 207 -8.69 6.41 -19.74
CA GLY A 207 -9.90 5.95 -20.43
C GLY A 207 -10.04 4.42 -20.47
N ASP A 208 -8.91 3.70 -20.47
CA ASP A 208 -8.87 2.22 -20.56
C ASP A 208 -9.17 1.49 -19.23
N GLY A 209 -9.51 2.23 -18.18
CA GLY A 209 -9.74 1.69 -16.84
C GLY A 209 -8.46 1.30 -16.11
N ASN A 210 -8.60 0.88 -14.84
CA ASN A 210 -7.47 0.64 -13.94
C ASN A 210 -6.51 -0.45 -14.46
N ASP A 211 -7.06 -1.51 -15.05
CA ASP A 211 -6.27 -2.63 -15.57
C ASP A 211 -5.48 -2.23 -16.82
N GLY A 212 -6.05 -1.37 -17.67
CA GLY A 212 -5.37 -0.82 -18.85
C GLY A 212 -4.18 0.04 -18.45
N VAL A 213 -4.37 0.96 -17.50
CA VAL A 213 -3.30 1.82 -16.98
C VAL A 213 -2.19 0.99 -16.31
N MET A 214 -2.55 -0.02 -15.52
CA MET A 214 -1.57 -0.92 -14.92
C MET A 214 -0.76 -1.68 -15.99
N ARG A 215 -1.44 -2.23 -17.01
CA ARG A 215 -0.77 -2.93 -18.11
C ARG A 215 0.19 -2.01 -18.85
N GLN A 216 -0.24 -0.80 -19.19
CA GLN A 216 0.62 0.20 -19.83
C GLN A 216 1.83 0.52 -18.94
N ALA A 217 1.62 0.86 -17.66
CA ALA A 217 2.71 1.21 -16.77
C ALA A 217 3.74 0.08 -16.61
N VAL A 218 3.30 -1.17 -16.48
CA VAL A 218 4.19 -2.35 -16.43
C VAL A 218 4.99 -2.49 -17.71
N THR A 219 4.32 -2.42 -18.88
CA THR A 219 4.96 -2.50 -20.18
C THR A 219 6.01 -1.39 -20.35
N TYR A 220 5.63 -0.12 -20.20
CA TYR A 220 6.55 1.01 -20.37
C TYR A 220 7.73 0.95 -19.38
N THR A 221 7.47 0.63 -18.11
CA THR A 221 8.53 0.50 -17.11
C THR A 221 9.50 -0.60 -17.49
N SER A 222 9.01 -1.76 -17.96
CA SER A 222 9.87 -2.88 -18.35
C SER A 222 10.74 -2.56 -19.56
N TYR A 223 10.20 -1.92 -20.60
CA TYR A 223 10.96 -1.50 -21.79
C TYR A 223 11.98 -0.41 -21.44
N PHE A 224 11.58 0.59 -20.64
CA PHE A 224 12.49 1.63 -20.16
C PHE A 224 13.67 1.03 -19.41
N LEU A 225 13.41 0.13 -18.45
CA LEU A 225 14.44 -0.52 -17.67
C LEU A 225 15.25 -1.53 -18.49
N HIS A 226 14.67 -2.16 -19.50
CA HIS A 226 15.41 -3.04 -20.41
C HIS A 226 16.47 -2.28 -21.19
N GLY A 227 16.15 -1.07 -21.66
CA GLY A 227 17.07 -0.18 -22.38
C GLY A 227 18.20 0.41 -21.53
N LEU A 228 18.09 0.38 -20.20
CA LEU A 228 19.16 0.86 -19.31
C LEU A 228 20.32 -0.13 -19.25
N SER A 229 21.48 0.26 -19.79
CA SER A 229 22.75 -0.44 -19.60
C SER A 229 23.39 0.00 -18.27
N GLY A 230 22.96 -0.59 -17.15
CA GLY A 230 23.57 -0.25 -15.85
C GLY A 230 22.86 -0.79 -14.63
N ARG A 231 23.27 -0.30 -13.45
CA ARG A 231 22.61 -0.60 -12.17
C ARG A 231 21.19 -0.01 -12.15
N CYS A 232 20.32 -0.61 -11.35
CA CYS A 232 18.99 -0.07 -11.11
C CYS A 232 19.08 1.38 -10.55
N PRO A 233 18.28 2.34 -11.05
CA PRO A 233 18.27 3.72 -10.55
C PRO A 233 18.09 3.82 -9.04
N GLU A 234 17.23 2.97 -8.47
CA GLU A 234 16.97 2.93 -7.02
C GLU A 234 18.19 2.42 -6.23
N CYS A 235 18.98 1.50 -6.80
CA CYS A 235 20.24 1.07 -6.18
C CYS A 235 21.28 2.20 -6.18
N LEU A 236 21.31 3.02 -7.23
CA LEU A 236 22.23 4.15 -7.32
C LEU A 236 21.89 5.23 -6.30
N MET A 237 20.60 5.60 -6.18
CA MET A 237 20.14 6.59 -5.21
C MET A 237 20.42 6.17 -3.76
N ALA A 238 20.24 4.89 -3.44
CA ALA A 238 20.54 4.36 -2.11
C ALA A 238 22.03 4.47 -1.76
N LYS A 239 22.92 4.30 -2.75
CA LYS A 239 24.37 4.37 -2.54
C LYS A 239 24.85 5.81 -2.34
N THR A 240 24.33 6.76 -3.13
CA THR A 240 24.67 8.18 -2.97
C THR A 240 24.20 8.71 -1.61
N GLY A 241 23.00 8.33 -1.17
CA GLY A 241 22.49 8.75 0.15
C GLY A 241 23.27 8.19 1.34
N SER A 242 23.89 7.01 1.22
CA SER A 242 24.77 6.47 2.27
C SER A 242 26.15 7.15 2.28
N GLU A 243 26.73 7.42 1.10
CA GLU A 243 28.04 8.07 0.99
C GLU A 243 28.00 9.52 1.53
N ASP A 244 26.89 10.24 1.33
CA ASP A 244 26.70 11.58 1.88
C ASP A 244 26.48 11.58 3.41
N ALA A 245 25.91 10.52 3.98
CA ALA A 245 25.72 10.38 5.42
C ALA A 245 27.03 10.07 6.15
N ASP A 246 27.90 9.26 5.55
CA ASP A 246 29.22 8.91 6.10
C ASP A 246 30.23 10.07 5.97
N ALA A 247 30.04 11.00 5.04
CA ALA A 247 30.90 12.17 4.86
C ALA A 247 30.62 13.31 5.87
N VAL A 248 29.53 13.22 6.65
CA VAL A 248 29.10 14.24 7.63
C VAL A 248 29.33 13.80 9.09
N GLY A 249 29.83 12.57 9.30
CA GLY A 249 30.23 12.04 10.63
C GLY A 249 31.72 12.19 10.90
#